data_AF-A0A3L6T4S3-F1
#
_entry.id   AF-A0A3L6T4S3-F1
#
_cell.length_a   1.000
_cell.length_b   1.000
_cell.length_c   1.000
_cell.angle_alpha   90.00
_cell.angle_beta   90.00
_cell.angle_gamma   90.00
#
_symmetry.space_group_name_H-M   'P 1'
#
loop_
_entity.id
_entity.type
_entity.pdbx_description
1 polymer ?
#
loop_
_entity_poly.entity_id
_entity_poly.type
_entity_poly.pdbx_seq_one_letter_code
_entity_poly.pdbx_strand_id
1 'polypeptide(L)'
;MEERVKAASCRGNVLRYVCEIGSTGCQVGLKELPKDSALGRLRGSDNVVEIYSRCYESSPLVIQGAGAGNDTTAAGVLADIMDLQDLFQKPA
;
A
#
# COMPACT_ATOMS: atom_id res chain seq x y z
N MET A 1 22.20 0.12 -9.63
CA MET A 1 20.73 0.31 -9.54
C MET A 1 20.13 0.50 -10.93
N GLU A 2 20.67 1.41 -11.75
CA GLU A 2 20.18 1.65 -13.12
C GLU A 2 20.12 0.39 -14.00
N GLU A 3 21.13 -0.47 -13.95
CA GLU A 3 21.13 -1.73 -14.70
C GLU A 3 19.95 -2.63 -14.32
N ARG A 4 19.63 -2.72 -13.01
CA ARG A 4 18.48 -3.50 -12.51
C ARG A 4 17.16 -2.91 -13.00
N VAL A 5 17.05 -1.58 -13.03
CA VAL A 5 15.87 -0.88 -13.56
C VAL A 5 15.70 -1.13 -15.05
N LYS A 6 16.78 -1.02 -15.84
CA LYS A 6 16.77 -1.31 -17.28
C LYS A 6 16.40 -2.77 -17.54
N ALA A 7 17.01 -3.71 -16.81
CA ALA A 7 16.72 -5.13 -16.94
C ALA A 7 15.24 -5.45 -16.65
N ALA A 8 14.67 -4.88 -15.58
CA ALA A 8 13.25 -5.02 -15.27
C ALA A 8 12.37 -4.41 -16.37
N SER A 9 12.72 -3.21 -16.86
CA SER A 9 11.99 -2.55 -17.94
C SER A 9 11.99 -3.34 -19.24
N CYS A 10 13.10 -4.01 -19.59
CA CYS A 10 13.17 -4.89 -20.76
C CYS A 10 12.22 -6.10 -20.65
N ARG A 11 11.85 -6.50 -19.43
CA ARG A 11 10.89 -7.56 -19.14
C ARG A 11 9.44 -7.05 -18.97
N GLY A 12 9.19 -5.76 -19.22
CA GLY A 12 7.87 -5.15 -19.00
C GLY A 12 7.54 -4.90 -17.52
N ASN A 13 8.54 -4.97 -16.64
CA ASN A 13 8.40 -4.82 -15.20
C ASN A 13 8.98 -3.49 -14.70
N VAL A 14 8.68 -3.18 -13.44
CA VAL A 14 9.22 -2.04 -12.71
C VAL A 14 9.74 -2.49 -11.35
N LEU A 15 10.74 -1.78 -10.83
CA LEU A 15 11.20 -1.98 -9.45
C LEU A 15 10.39 -1.09 -8.49
N ARG A 16 9.96 -1.69 -7.38
CA ARG A 16 9.24 -1.03 -6.29
C ARG A 16 9.84 -1.46 -4.96
N TYR A 17 9.91 -0.53 -4.01
CA TYR A 17 10.26 -0.85 -2.62
C TYR A 17 8.96 -1.21 -1.90
N VAL A 18 8.83 -2.47 -1.50
CA VAL A 18 7.58 -3.02 -0.98
C VAL A 18 7.82 -3.70 0.36
N CYS A 19 6.77 -3.68 1.17
CA CYS A 19 6.64 -4.50 2.37
C CYS A 19 5.63 -5.60 2.06
N GLU A 20 6.00 -6.85 2.32
CA GLU A 20 5.09 -7.99 2.25
C GLU A 20 4.94 -8.62 3.62
N ILE A 21 3.69 -8.86 3.99
CA ILE A 21 3.32 -9.45 5.26
C ILE A 21 2.51 -10.70 4.96
N GLY A 22 2.96 -11.84 5.47
CA GLY A 22 2.31 -13.13 5.26
C GLY A 22 2.57 -14.11 6.41
N SER A 23 2.22 -15.38 6.18
CA SER A 23 2.36 -16.45 7.17
C SER A 23 3.80 -16.67 7.66
N THR A 24 4.78 -16.33 6.83
CA THR A 24 6.21 -16.46 7.14
C THR A 24 6.82 -15.21 7.78
N GLY A 25 6.01 -14.19 8.07
CA GLY A 25 6.43 -12.93 8.68
C GLY A 25 6.38 -11.74 7.73
N CYS A 26 7.21 -10.73 8.02
CA CYS A 26 7.27 -9.45 7.31
C CYS A 26 8.63 -9.30 6.62
N GLN A 27 8.61 -8.95 5.33
CA GLN A 27 9.82 -8.69 4.54
C GLN A 27 9.70 -7.36 3.81
N VAL A 28 10.77 -6.57 3.83
CA VAL A 28 10.83 -5.27 3.15
C VAL A 28 12.01 -5.24 2.20
N GLY A 29 11.79 -4.81 0.96
CA GLY A 29 12.87 -4.74 -0.02
C GLY A 29 12.43 -4.32 -1.41
N LEU A 30 13.40 -4.24 -2.33
CA LEU A 30 13.13 -4.00 -3.75
C LEU A 30 12.58 -5.27 -4.40
N LYS A 31 11.39 -5.16 -4.99
CA LYS A 31 10.79 -6.19 -5.85
C LYS A 31 10.59 -5.71 -7.27
N GLU A 32 10.70 -6.66 -8.18
CA GLU A 32 10.33 -6.48 -9.58
C GLU A 32 8.89 -6.93 -9.77
N LEU A 33 8.04 -6.05 -10.30
CA LEU A 33 6.60 -6.25 -10.45
C LEU A 33 6.17 -5.90 -11.88
N PRO A 34 5.13 -6.56 -12.42
CA PRO A 34 4.53 -6.17 -13.68
C PRO A 34 4.14 -4.69 -13.67
N LYS A 35 4.45 -3.96 -14.74
CA LYS A 35 4.14 -2.53 -14.82
C LYS A 35 2.64 -2.23 -14.67
N ASP A 36 1.79 -3.18 -15.04
CA ASP A 36 0.33 -3.06 -15.02
C ASP A 36 -0.33 -3.57 -13.73
N SER A 37 0.44 -4.10 -12.76
CA SER A 37 -0.10 -4.45 -11.43
C SER A 37 -0.46 -3.20 -10.63
N ALA A 38 -1.23 -3.32 -9.54
CA ALA A 38 -1.61 -2.14 -8.76
C ALA A 38 -0.37 -1.43 -8.18
N LEU A 39 0.56 -2.20 -7.59
CA LEU A 39 1.85 -1.70 -7.12
C LEU A 39 2.77 -1.19 -8.26
N GLY A 40 2.69 -1.82 -9.45
CA GLY A 40 3.44 -1.40 -10.63
C GLY A 40 3.02 -0.04 -11.16
N ARG A 41 1.71 0.24 -11.14
CA ARG A 41 1.10 1.48 -11.63
C ARG A 41 1.20 2.66 -10.69
N LEU A 42 1.79 2.50 -9.50
CA LEU A 42 2.04 3.56 -8.53
C LEU A 42 2.71 4.79 -9.18
N ARG A 43 2.16 5.98 -8.94
CA ARG A 43 2.67 7.26 -9.47
C ARG A 43 2.87 8.27 -8.33
N GLY A 44 3.88 9.12 -8.47
CA GLY A 44 4.13 10.19 -7.52
C GLY A 44 4.44 9.66 -6.11
N SER A 45 3.79 10.24 -5.11
CA SER A 45 3.93 9.91 -3.69
C SER A 45 2.75 9.13 -3.13
N ASP A 46 1.94 8.53 -4.01
CA ASP A 46 0.87 7.63 -3.57
C ASP A 46 1.46 6.39 -2.91
N ASN A 47 0.75 5.85 -1.93
CA ASN A 47 0.97 4.52 -1.39
C ASN A 47 -0.14 3.60 -1.89
N VAL A 48 0.20 2.33 -2.09
CA VAL A 48 -0.74 1.27 -2.45
C VAL A 48 -0.55 0.11 -1.48
N VAL A 49 -1.65 -0.44 -0.99
CA VAL A 49 -1.71 -1.65 -0.17
C VAL A 49 -2.60 -2.67 -0.88
N GLU A 50 -2.07 -3.86 -1.12
CA GLU A 50 -2.82 -5.00 -1.64
C GLU A 50 -3.10 -5.98 -0.49
N ILE A 51 -4.37 -6.27 -0.23
CA ILE A 51 -4.80 -7.19 0.83
C ILE A 51 -5.39 -8.44 0.17
N TYR A 52 -4.72 -9.56 0.39
CA TYR A 52 -5.17 -10.88 -0.03
C TYR A 52 -5.86 -11.58 1.14
N SER A 53 -7.03 -12.14 0.90
CA SER A 53 -7.76 -12.94 1.88
C SER A 53 -8.58 -14.03 1.19
N ARG A 54 -9.24 -14.89 1.95
CA ARG A 54 -10.12 -15.93 1.40
C ARG A 54 -11.20 -15.36 0.46
N CYS A 55 -11.68 -14.15 0.71
CA CYS A 55 -12.69 -13.50 -0.14
C CYS A 55 -12.08 -12.71 -1.30
N TYR A 56 -10.77 -12.48 -1.27
CA TYR A 56 -9.99 -11.65 -2.22
C TYR A 56 -8.72 -12.42 -2.65
N GLU A 57 -8.89 -13.67 -3.08
CA GLU A 57 -7.77 -14.57 -3.38
C GLU A 57 -7.19 -14.30 -4.78
N SER A 58 -8.06 -14.18 -5.79
CA SER A 58 -7.66 -13.94 -7.18
C SER A 58 -7.54 -12.46 -7.54
N SER A 59 -8.27 -11.60 -6.83
CA SER A 59 -8.23 -10.15 -6.99
C SER A 59 -8.13 -9.52 -5.61
N PRO A 60 -6.95 -8.98 -5.22
CA PRO A 60 -6.77 -8.42 -3.90
C PRO A 60 -7.63 -7.17 -3.72
N LEU A 61 -7.97 -6.86 -2.47
CA LEU A 61 -8.47 -5.53 -2.14
C LEU A 61 -7.31 -4.54 -2.25
N VAL A 62 -7.44 -3.57 -3.16
CA VAL A 62 -6.43 -2.53 -3.40
C VAL A 62 -6.88 -1.24 -2.74
N ILE A 63 -6.07 -0.72 -1.83
CA ILE A 63 -6.24 0.61 -1.22
C ILE A 63 -5.13 1.50 -1.76
N GLN A 64 -5.50 2.60 -2.41
CA GLN A 64 -4.56 3.56 -2.99
C GLN A 64 -4.92 4.99 -2.55
N GLY A 65 -3.90 5.79 -2.24
CA GLY A 65 -4.07 7.21 -1.99
C GLY A 65 -2.76 7.89 -1.60
N ALA A 66 -2.83 9.18 -1.30
CA ALA A 66 -1.68 9.93 -0.82
C ALA A 66 -1.15 9.30 0.48
N GLY A 67 0.09 8.80 0.44
CA GLY A 67 0.72 8.11 1.55
C GLY A 67 1.34 9.03 2.60
N ALA A 68 1.51 10.29 2.24
CA ALA A 68 2.10 11.34 3.07
C ALA A 68 1.55 12.70 2.61
N GLY A 69 1.45 13.63 3.55
CA GLY A 69 1.01 15.00 3.31
C GLY A 69 0.36 15.56 4.56
N ASN A 70 0.62 16.82 4.87
CA ASN A 70 0.18 17.43 6.14
C ASN A 70 -1.34 17.29 6.32
N ASP A 71 -2.11 17.65 5.29
CA ASP A 71 -3.58 17.64 5.36
C ASP A 71 -4.13 16.22 5.43
N THR A 72 -3.63 15.28 4.61
CA THR A 72 -4.09 13.89 4.61
C THR A 72 -3.78 13.18 5.92
N THR A 73 -2.57 13.39 6.46
CA THR A 73 -2.18 12.82 7.74
C THR A 73 -2.99 13.44 8.89
N ALA A 74 -3.20 14.75 8.90
CA ALA A 74 -4.01 15.42 9.92
C ALA A 74 -5.47 14.97 9.89
N ALA A 75 -6.05 14.77 8.70
CA ALA A 75 -7.40 14.22 8.55
C ALA A 75 -7.52 12.81 9.13
N GLY A 76 -6.52 11.94 8.90
CA GLY A 76 -6.48 10.60 9.49
C GLY A 76 -6.45 10.64 11.02
N VAL A 77 -5.58 11.45 11.60
CA VAL A 77 -5.50 11.64 13.06
C VAL A 77 -6.81 12.20 13.64
N LEU A 78 -7.45 13.15 12.95
CA LEU A 78 -8.73 13.71 13.39
C LEU A 78 -9.85 12.65 13.37
N ALA A 79 -9.89 11.80 12.33
CA ALA A 79 -10.85 10.70 12.27
C ALA A 79 -10.69 9.75 13.46
N ASP A 80 -9.45 9.38 13.81
CA ASP A 80 -9.18 8.54 14.99
C ASP A 80 -9.67 9.20 16.30
N ILE A 81 -9.54 10.53 16.44
CA ILE A 81 -10.06 11.26 17.62
C ILE A 81 -11.59 11.17 17.69
N MET A 82 -12.28 11.28 16.56
CA MET A 82 -13.74 11.16 16.49
C MET A 82 -14.18 9.74 16.83
N ASP A 83 -13.53 8.73 16.25
CA ASP A 83 -13.82 7.32 16.56
C ASP A 83 -13.60 6.99 18.05
N LEU A 84 -12.55 7.55 18.65
CA LEU A 84 -12.30 7.42 20.09
C LEU A 84 -13.40 8.08 20.93
N GLN A 85 -13.86 9.28 20.55
CA GLN A 85 -14.97 9.95 21.24
C GLN A 85 -16.23 9.07 21.25
N ASP A 86 -16.60 8.52 20.10
CA ASP A 86 -17.78 7.66 19.96
C ASP A 86 -17.67 6.38 20.80
N LEU A 87 -16.46 5.82 20.91
CA LEU A 87 -16.23 4.63 21.75
C LEU A 87 -16.47 4.90 23.25
N PHE A 88 -16.17 6.12 23.72
CA PHE A 88 -16.40 6.52 25.11
C PHE A 88 -17.82 7.00 25.38
N GLN A 89 -18.59 7.33 24.33
CA GLN A 89 -20.03 7.53 24.44
C GLN A 89 -20.76 6.18 24.46
N LYS A 90 -20.55 5.37 25.52
CA LYS A 90 -21.50 4.28 25.81
C LYS A 90 -22.84 4.86 26.29
N PRO A 91 -23.96 4.22 25.93
CA PRO A 91 -25.30 4.80 26.00
C PRO A 91 -25.77 4.98 27.45
N ALA A 92 -26.63 5.98 27.64
CA ALA A 92 -27.47 6.10 28.83
C ALA A 92 -28.39 4.87 28.99
#